data_AF-A0A9E0QY92-F1
#
_entry.id   AF-A0A9E0QY92-F1
#
_cell.length_a   1.000
_cell.length_b   1.000
_cell.length_c   1.000
_cell.angle_alpha   90.00
_cell.angle_beta   90.00
_cell.angle_gamma   90.00
#
_symmetry.space_group_name_H-M   'P 1'
#
loop_
_entity.id
_entity.type
_entity.pdbx_description
1 polymer ?
#
loop_
_entity_poly.entity_id
_entity_poly.type
_entity_poly.pdbx_seq_one_letter_code
_entity_poly.pdbx_strand_id
1 'polypeptide(L)'
;MAASPSNDPFQNIRPYHDNEVSDVLNRLIHDDEFITAITQYQFPRMAGAFGWLLKPAVRIFLAQKADDIESVLDFQNFVGRYMTKMVARTTTRLSCTGFENLEEGEAYLFVSNHRDIAMDPAFINWVLFQNGFDTLRIAIGDNLLRKSYVSDLMRLNKSFIVNRSAKGRE
;
A
#
# COMPACT_ATOMS: atom_id res chain seq x y z
N MET A 1 -9.59 -3.28 27.00
CA MET A 1 -9.52 -1.81 27.13
C MET A 1 -8.85 -1.27 25.88
N ALA A 2 -9.64 -0.82 24.90
CA ALA A 2 -9.09 -0.13 23.74
C ALA A 2 -8.74 1.30 24.16
N ALA A 3 -7.48 1.71 23.95
CA ALA A 3 -7.07 3.08 24.20
C ALA A 3 -7.91 4.03 23.34
N SER A 4 -8.37 5.15 23.92
CA SER A 4 -8.98 6.24 23.15
C SER A 4 -8.03 6.66 22.02
N PRO A 5 -8.54 6.99 20.81
CA PRO A 5 -7.71 7.25 19.62
C PRO A 5 -6.72 8.42 19.77
N SER A 6 -6.79 9.20 20.86
CA SER A 6 -5.95 10.36 21.12
C SER A 6 -4.67 10.09 21.91
N ASN A 7 -4.33 8.84 22.29
CA ASN A 7 -3.15 8.56 23.12
C ASN A 7 -2.29 7.36 22.64
N ASP A 8 -2.34 7.03 21.35
CA ASP A 8 -1.45 6.04 20.76
C ASP A 8 -0.10 6.68 20.38
N PRO A 9 1.01 6.35 21.08
CA PRO A 9 2.32 6.95 20.80
C PRO A 9 2.88 6.57 19.41
N PHE A 10 2.32 5.55 18.75
CA PHE A 10 2.77 5.05 17.46
C PHE A 10 1.88 5.49 16.30
N GLN A 11 0.85 6.30 16.52
CA GLN A 11 -0.12 6.71 15.50
C GLN A 11 0.52 7.25 14.22
N ASN A 12 1.66 7.94 14.31
CA ASN A 12 2.35 8.52 13.16
C ASN A 12 3.17 7.52 12.34
N ILE A 13 3.47 6.34 12.90
CA ILE A 13 4.34 5.35 12.28
C ILE A 13 3.66 4.01 12.02
N ARG A 14 2.55 3.70 12.69
CA ARG A 14 1.86 2.42 12.53
C ARG A 14 1.03 2.35 11.23
N PRO A 15 0.67 1.14 10.77
CA PRO A 15 -0.36 0.95 9.76
C PRO A 15 -1.68 1.60 10.14
N TYR A 16 -2.51 1.90 9.15
CA TYR A 16 -3.88 2.35 9.40
C TYR A 16 -4.76 1.20 9.94
N HIS A 17 -5.75 1.58 10.75
CA HIS A 17 -6.87 0.74 11.14
C HIS A 17 -8.04 0.96 10.19
N ASP A 18 -8.98 0.02 10.16
CA ASP A 18 -10.13 0.06 9.25
C ASP A 18 -10.94 1.36 9.38
N ASN A 19 -11.13 1.86 10.60
CA ASN A 19 -11.83 3.11 10.85
C ASN A 19 -11.11 4.38 10.35
N GLU A 20 -9.84 4.27 9.93
CA GLU A 20 -9.07 5.36 9.35
C GLU A 20 -9.05 5.31 7.80
N VAL A 21 -9.46 4.18 7.20
CA VAL A 21 -9.29 3.91 5.76
C VAL A 21 -10.05 4.91 4.90
N SER A 22 -11.33 5.16 5.17
CA SER A 22 -12.15 6.08 4.37
C SER A 22 -11.61 7.51 4.40
N ASP A 23 -11.12 7.97 5.55
CA ASP A 23 -10.53 9.31 5.69
C ASP A 23 -9.23 9.43 4.91
N VAL A 24 -8.38 8.41 4.94
CA VAL A 24 -7.14 8.35 4.14
C VAL A 24 -7.49 8.29 2.65
N LEU A 25 -8.49 7.48 2.30
CA LEU A 25 -9.27 7.44 1.06
C LEU A 25 -9.45 8.82 0.44
N ASN A 26 -10.22 9.60 1.19
CA ASN A 26 -10.62 10.94 0.82
C ASN A 26 -9.43 11.89 0.69
N ARG A 27 -8.45 11.84 1.61
CA ARG A 27 -7.24 12.67 1.50
C ARG A 27 -6.46 12.37 0.22
N LEU A 28 -6.28 11.10 -0.12
CA LEU A 28 -5.58 10.68 -1.33
C LEU A 28 -6.30 11.20 -2.59
N ILE A 29 -7.61 11.04 -2.70
CA ILE A 29 -8.39 11.50 -3.86
C ILE A 29 -8.31 13.03 -4.03
N HIS A 30 -8.14 13.77 -2.93
CA HIS A 30 -8.02 15.22 -2.96
C HIS A 30 -6.59 15.73 -3.23
N ASP A 31 -5.57 14.87 -3.11
CA ASP A 31 -4.17 15.20 -3.36
C ASP A 31 -3.86 15.32 -4.86
N ASP A 32 -3.53 16.53 -5.31
CA ASP A 32 -3.26 16.80 -6.73
C ASP A 32 -2.02 16.08 -7.27
N GLU A 33 -1.00 15.85 -6.44
CA GLU A 33 0.19 15.13 -6.87
C GLU A 33 -0.11 13.64 -7.07
N PHE A 34 -0.89 13.05 -6.16
CA PHE A 34 -1.37 11.68 -6.28
C PHE A 34 -2.20 11.49 -7.56
N ILE A 35 -3.19 12.36 -7.80
CA ILE A 35 -4.02 12.30 -9.00
C ILE A 35 -3.18 12.48 -10.26
N THR A 36 -2.20 13.37 -10.23
CA THR A 36 -1.26 13.57 -11.34
C THR A 36 -0.46 12.29 -11.62
N ALA A 37 0.08 11.66 -10.58
CA ALA A 37 0.85 10.42 -10.70
C ALA A 37 0.02 9.27 -11.28
N ILE A 38 -1.21 9.07 -10.79
CA ILE A 38 -2.13 8.05 -11.32
C ILE A 38 -2.51 8.34 -12.77
N THR A 39 -2.79 9.60 -13.10
CA THR A 39 -3.15 10.01 -14.48
C THR A 39 -2.01 9.72 -15.45
N GLN A 40 -0.76 10.05 -15.08
CA GLN A 40 0.43 9.77 -15.88
C GLN A 40 0.68 8.28 -16.07
N TYR A 41 0.46 7.49 -15.00
CA TYR A 41 0.62 6.04 -15.06
C TYR A 41 -0.43 5.36 -15.95
N GLN A 42 -1.71 5.74 -15.82
CA GLN A 42 -2.80 5.13 -16.59
C GLN A 42 -2.84 5.61 -18.04
N PHE A 43 -2.48 6.87 -18.30
CA PHE A 43 -2.59 7.50 -19.61
C PHE A 43 -1.25 8.08 -20.09
N PRO A 44 -0.16 7.28 -20.17
CA PRO A 44 1.19 7.79 -20.44
C PRO A 44 1.32 8.53 -21.78
N ARG A 45 0.48 8.20 -22.77
CA ARG A 45 0.45 8.86 -24.09
C ARG A 45 -0.38 10.16 -24.12
N MET A 46 -1.32 10.34 -23.20
CA MET A 46 -2.26 11.47 -23.20
C MET A 46 -2.01 12.46 -22.05
N ALA A 47 -1.22 12.07 -21.04
CA ALA A 47 -0.91 12.87 -19.86
C ALA A 47 -0.01 14.10 -20.12
N GLY A 48 0.42 14.32 -21.37
CA GLY A 48 1.11 15.54 -21.80
C GLY A 48 0.15 16.74 -21.90
N ALA A 49 -0.15 17.20 -23.11
CA ALA A 49 -0.92 18.43 -23.32
C ALA A 49 -2.35 18.43 -22.73
N PHE A 50 -2.97 17.25 -22.56
CA PHE A 50 -4.36 17.11 -22.09
C PHE A 50 -4.47 16.50 -20.68
N GLY A 51 -3.35 16.33 -19.96
CA GLY A 51 -3.36 15.69 -18.64
C GLY A 51 -4.28 16.38 -17.63
N TRP A 52 -4.38 17.71 -17.69
CA TRP A 52 -5.25 18.51 -16.81
C TRP A 52 -6.75 18.21 -17.00
N LEU A 53 -7.18 17.87 -18.22
CA LEU A 53 -8.57 17.49 -18.53
C LEU A 53 -8.91 16.08 -18.01
N LEU A 54 -7.91 15.20 -17.88
CA LEU A 54 -8.10 13.84 -17.39
C LEU A 54 -8.19 13.79 -15.86
N LYS A 55 -7.57 14.74 -15.14
CA LYS A 55 -7.55 14.75 -13.67
C LYS A 55 -8.95 14.70 -13.03
N PRO A 56 -9.95 15.49 -13.46
CA PRO A 56 -11.30 15.40 -12.88
C PRO A 56 -11.94 14.02 -13.11
N ALA A 57 -11.77 13.44 -14.30
CA ALA A 57 -12.29 12.11 -14.60
C ALA A 57 -11.64 11.03 -13.74
N VAL A 58 -10.31 11.10 -13.54
CA VAL A 58 -9.57 10.20 -12.65
C VAL A 58 -10.03 10.36 -11.20
N ARG A 59 -10.23 11.60 -10.71
CA ARG A 59 -10.76 11.85 -9.37
C ARG A 59 -12.13 11.21 -9.16
N ILE A 60 -13.07 11.41 -10.09
CA ILE A 60 -14.42 10.84 -10.00
C ILE A 60 -14.37 9.31 -10.00
N PHE A 61 -13.55 8.72 -10.90
CA PHE A 61 -13.38 7.28 -10.96
C PHE A 61 -12.80 6.70 -9.66
N LEU A 62 -11.79 7.36 -9.08
CA LEU A 62 -11.18 6.93 -7.82
C LEU A 62 -12.14 7.11 -6.64
N ALA A 63 -12.92 8.19 -6.60
CA ALA A 63 -13.95 8.39 -5.59
C ALA A 63 -14.98 7.25 -5.60
N GLN A 64 -15.52 6.93 -6.78
CA GLN A 64 -16.46 5.80 -6.94
C GLN A 64 -15.86 4.46 -6.52
N LYS A 65 -14.54 4.27 -6.67
CA LYS A 65 -13.86 3.05 -6.25
C LYS A 65 -13.54 3.03 -4.76
N ALA A 66 -13.31 4.19 -4.16
CA ALA A 66 -13.05 4.32 -2.73
C ALA A 66 -14.30 4.11 -1.89
N ASP A 67 -15.49 4.41 -2.42
CA ASP A 67 -16.78 4.12 -1.75
C ASP A 67 -16.96 2.62 -1.45
N ASP A 68 -16.35 1.74 -2.26
CA ASP A 68 -16.38 0.28 -2.07
C ASP A 68 -15.32 -0.22 -1.05
N ILE A 69 -14.51 0.68 -0.44
CA ILE A 69 -13.35 0.32 0.39
C ILE A 69 -13.52 0.88 1.81
N GLU A 70 -13.95 0.03 2.73
CA GLU A 70 -14.19 0.39 4.14
C GLU A 70 -13.12 -0.16 5.09
N SER A 71 -12.31 -1.13 4.64
CA SER A 71 -11.29 -1.77 5.46
C SER A 71 -9.92 -1.86 4.78
N VAL A 72 -8.88 -2.14 5.59
CA VAL A 72 -7.54 -2.42 5.08
C VAL A 72 -7.57 -3.65 4.18
N LEU A 73 -8.39 -4.65 4.52
CA LEU A 73 -8.56 -5.85 3.72
C LEU A 73 -9.18 -5.52 2.35
N ASP A 74 -10.19 -4.66 2.28
CA ASP A 74 -10.81 -4.24 1.01
C ASP A 74 -9.80 -3.51 0.12
N PHE A 75 -8.97 -2.66 0.72
CA PHE A 75 -7.88 -1.99 0.00
C PHE A 75 -6.87 -3.02 -0.54
N GLN A 76 -6.48 -4.00 0.27
CA GLN A 76 -5.56 -5.07 -0.15
C GLN A 76 -6.16 -5.97 -1.23
N ASN A 77 -7.46 -6.28 -1.16
CA ASN A 77 -8.22 -6.97 -2.20
C ASN A 77 -8.21 -6.17 -3.50
N PHE A 78 -8.44 -4.86 -3.41
CA PHE A 78 -8.39 -3.97 -4.56
C PHE A 78 -7.00 -3.99 -5.21
N VAL A 79 -5.93 -3.74 -4.45
CA VAL A 79 -4.55 -3.77 -4.94
C VAL A 79 -4.16 -5.15 -5.48
N GLY A 80 -4.56 -6.23 -4.80
CA GLY A 80 -4.31 -7.61 -5.18
C GLY A 80 -4.81 -7.94 -6.59
N ARG A 81 -6.00 -7.44 -6.96
CA ARG A 81 -6.52 -7.59 -8.34
C ARG A 81 -5.64 -6.91 -9.39
N TYR A 82 -5.07 -5.74 -9.07
CA TYR A 82 -4.12 -5.07 -9.98
C TYR A 82 -2.80 -5.83 -10.05
N MET A 83 -2.30 -6.32 -8.91
CA MET A 83 -1.10 -7.17 -8.85
C MET A 83 -1.27 -8.41 -9.72
N THR A 84 -2.39 -9.13 -9.63
CA THR A 84 -2.66 -10.30 -10.48
C THR A 84 -2.59 -9.95 -11.97
N LYS A 85 -3.18 -8.83 -12.40
CA LYS A 85 -3.10 -8.37 -13.80
C LYS A 85 -1.69 -7.97 -14.20
N MET A 86 -0.94 -7.32 -13.31
CA MET A 86 0.43 -6.90 -13.55
C MET A 86 1.33 -8.13 -13.72
N VAL A 87 1.32 -9.06 -12.76
CA VAL A 87 2.10 -10.31 -12.82
C VAL A 87 1.82 -11.05 -14.12
N ALA A 88 0.55 -11.22 -14.50
CA ALA A 88 0.18 -11.92 -15.73
C ALA A 88 0.68 -11.24 -17.02
N ARG A 89 0.93 -9.93 -17.01
CA ARG A 89 1.32 -9.15 -18.21
C ARG A 89 2.80 -8.84 -18.28
N THR A 90 3.47 -8.67 -17.14
CA THR A 90 4.82 -8.11 -17.08
C THR A 90 5.86 -9.10 -16.55
N THR A 91 5.45 -10.24 -16.01
CA THR A 91 6.35 -11.21 -15.41
C THR A 91 6.48 -12.45 -16.28
N THR A 92 7.71 -12.78 -16.68
CA THR A 92 7.98 -14.00 -17.48
C THR A 92 7.73 -15.28 -16.70
N ARG A 93 8.12 -15.31 -15.42
CA ARG A 93 7.91 -16.43 -14.50
C ARG A 93 7.95 -15.94 -13.06
N LEU A 94 7.00 -16.41 -12.26
CA LEU A 94 7.00 -16.26 -10.82
C LEU A 94 6.77 -17.66 -10.23
N SER A 95 7.64 -18.08 -9.33
CA SER A 95 7.54 -19.38 -8.66
C SER A 95 7.66 -19.17 -7.17
N CYS A 96 6.91 -19.96 -6.40
CA CYS A 96 6.93 -19.90 -4.96
C CYS A 96 6.90 -21.31 -4.36
N THR A 97 7.68 -21.53 -3.31
CA THR A 97 7.88 -22.83 -2.66
C THR A 97 8.07 -22.61 -1.16
N GLY A 98 7.73 -23.60 -0.34
CA GLY A 98 7.93 -23.56 1.10
C GLY A 98 6.77 -22.96 1.89
N PHE A 99 5.71 -22.51 1.22
CA PHE A 99 4.48 -22.00 1.85
C PHE A 99 3.68 -23.11 2.53
N GLU A 100 3.84 -24.35 2.07
CA GLU A 100 3.31 -25.55 2.70
C GLU A 100 3.84 -25.80 4.11
N ASN A 101 4.92 -25.11 4.52
CA ASN A 101 5.47 -25.19 5.88
C ASN A 101 4.96 -24.07 6.80
N LEU A 102 4.11 -23.17 6.30
CA LEU A 102 3.50 -22.11 7.09
C LEU A 102 2.17 -22.60 7.65
N GLU A 103 1.96 -22.37 8.94
CA GLU A 103 0.73 -22.66 9.65
C GLU A 103 -0.14 -21.41 9.68
N GLU A 104 -1.45 -21.58 9.44
CA GLU A 104 -2.41 -20.47 9.54
C GLU A 104 -2.51 -19.97 10.99
N GLY A 105 -2.59 -18.65 11.16
CA GLY A 105 -2.71 -18.02 12.48
C GLY A 105 -1.38 -17.80 13.21
N GLU A 106 -0.27 -18.34 12.72
CA GLU A 106 1.05 -18.15 13.30
C GLU A 106 1.77 -16.89 12.77
N ALA A 107 2.60 -16.29 13.62
CA ALA A 107 3.35 -15.09 13.28
C ALA A 107 4.74 -15.44 12.74
N TYR A 108 5.04 -14.98 11.52
CA TYR A 108 6.32 -15.22 10.85
C TYR A 108 7.07 -13.91 10.56
N LEU A 109 8.40 -13.96 10.67
CA LEU A 109 9.30 -12.91 10.19
C LEU A 109 9.88 -13.30 8.84
N PHE A 110 9.46 -12.62 7.78
CA PHE A 110 9.98 -12.82 6.44
C PHE A 110 11.19 -11.91 6.22
N VAL A 111 12.34 -12.51 5.92
CA VAL A 111 13.58 -11.79 5.60
C VAL A 111 13.85 -11.93 4.11
N SER A 112 13.74 -10.82 3.38
CA SER A 112 14.06 -10.75 1.95
C SER A 112 15.40 -10.08 1.73
N ASN A 113 16.00 -10.35 0.57
CA ASN A 113 17.05 -9.48 0.05
C ASN A 113 16.49 -8.07 -0.27
N HIS A 114 17.38 -7.11 -0.50
CA HIS A 114 17.02 -5.71 -0.72
C HIS A 114 17.22 -5.29 -2.17
N ARG A 115 16.67 -6.06 -3.12
CA ARG A 115 16.85 -5.77 -4.54
C ARG A 115 15.86 -4.70 -5.01
N ASP A 116 14.64 -4.73 -4.51
CA ASP A 116 13.62 -3.74 -4.79
C ASP A 116 12.75 -3.46 -3.57
N ILE A 117 12.79 -2.21 -3.10
CA ILE A 117 12.12 -1.79 -1.87
C ILE A 117 10.59 -1.91 -1.95
N ALA A 118 10.01 -1.79 -3.15
CA ALA A 118 8.58 -1.80 -3.37
C ALA A 118 8.09 -3.17 -3.88
N MET A 119 8.77 -3.73 -4.86
CA MET A 119 8.32 -4.95 -5.53
C MET A 119 8.56 -6.22 -4.71
N ASP A 120 9.64 -6.29 -3.93
CA ASP A 120 9.93 -7.46 -3.09
C ASP A 120 8.77 -7.74 -2.11
N PRO A 121 8.32 -6.78 -1.26
CA PRO A 121 7.18 -7.01 -0.39
C PRO A 121 5.86 -7.13 -1.16
N ALA A 122 5.72 -6.51 -2.34
CA ALA A 122 4.51 -6.63 -3.14
C ALA A 122 4.31 -8.06 -3.68
N PHE A 123 5.38 -8.72 -4.15
CA PHE A 123 5.30 -10.11 -4.58
C PHE A 123 5.03 -11.06 -3.42
N ILE A 124 5.67 -10.87 -2.26
CA ILE A 124 5.43 -11.72 -1.09
C ILE A 124 3.97 -11.54 -0.61
N ASN A 125 3.48 -10.30 -0.49
CA ASN A 125 2.08 -10.03 -0.16
C ASN A 125 1.11 -10.66 -1.17
N TRP A 126 1.42 -10.56 -2.46
CA TRP A 126 0.58 -11.16 -3.49
C TRP A 126 0.52 -12.68 -3.35
N VAL A 127 1.65 -13.36 -3.10
CA VAL A 127 1.65 -14.81 -2.86
C VAL A 127 0.88 -15.18 -1.60
N LEU A 128 1.12 -14.49 -0.47
CA LEU A 128 0.39 -14.72 0.78
C LEU A 128 -1.12 -14.59 0.56
N PHE A 129 -1.53 -13.51 -0.11
CA PHE A 129 -2.90 -13.23 -0.45
C PHE A 129 -3.53 -14.33 -1.34
N GLN A 130 -2.83 -14.82 -2.35
CA GLN A 130 -3.33 -15.91 -3.21
C GLN A 130 -3.46 -17.24 -2.46
N ASN A 131 -2.71 -17.44 -1.37
CA ASN A 131 -2.75 -18.65 -0.55
C ASN A 131 -3.62 -18.50 0.71
N GLY A 132 -4.42 -17.43 0.83
CA GLY A 132 -5.34 -17.23 1.95
C GLY A 132 -4.68 -16.78 3.26
N PHE A 133 -3.38 -16.45 3.25
CA PHE A 133 -2.68 -15.93 4.42
C PHE A 133 -2.87 -14.42 4.57
N ASP A 134 -2.72 -13.95 5.80
CA ASP A 134 -2.53 -12.53 6.07
C ASP A 134 -1.27 -11.98 5.39
N THR A 135 -1.41 -10.81 4.79
CA THR A 135 -0.29 -10.06 4.20
C THR A 135 0.68 -9.55 5.26
N LEU A 136 1.91 -9.28 4.86
CA LEU A 136 2.98 -8.73 5.69
C LEU A 136 2.64 -7.38 6.33
N ARG A 137 3.29 -7.11 7.46
CA ARG A 137 3.56 -5.75 7.93
C ARG A 137 4.97 -5.36 7.51
N ILE A 138 5.09 -4.27 6.76
CA ILE A 138 6.35 -3.92 6.07
C ILE A 138 7.05 -2.79 6.81
N ALA A 139 8.31 -2.99 7.21
CA ALA A 139 9.14 -1.94 7.76
C ALA A 139 9.70 -1.05 6.63
N ILE A 140 9.37 0.24 6.62
CA ILE A 140 9.88 1.18 5.62
C ILE A 140 10.55 2.39 6.26
N GLY A 141 11.70 2.81 5.72
CA GLY A 141 12.41 4.00 6.18
C GLY A 141 11.68 5.29 5.78
N ASP A 142 11.67 6.27 6.70
CA ASP A 142 11.15 7.62 6.49
C ASP A 142 11.75 8.35 5.26
N ASN A 143 12.99 8.02 4.89
CA ASN A 143 13.71 8.63 3.77
C ASN A 143 13.02 8.49 2.39
N LEU A 144 12.12 7.51 2.25
CA LEU A 144 11.38 7.25 1.01
C LEU A 144 10.02 7.95 0.99
N LEU A 145 9.57 8.50 2.12
CA LEU A 145 8.22 9.02 2.33
C LEU A 145 8.18 10.55 2.26
N ARG A 146 8.83 11.13 1.26
CA ARG A 146 8.91 12.59 1.09
C ARG A 146 7.56 13.25 0.78
N LYS A 147 6.63 12.48 0.22
CA LYS A 147 5.30 12.95 -0.16
C LYS A 147 4.27 12.30 0.75
N SER A 148 3.33 13.10 1.26
CA SER A 148 2.25 12.67 2.17
C SER A 148 1.47 11.49 1.61
N TYR A 149 1.06 11.55 0.34
CA TYR A 149 0.29 10.47 -0.28
C TYR A 149 1.06 9.14 -0.35
N VAL A 150 2.40 9.17 -0.45
CA VAL A 150 3.22 7.95 -0.46
C VAL A 150 3.20 7.31 0.91
N SER A 151 3.34 8.12 1.97
CA SER A 151 3.22 7.64 3.35
C SER A 151 1.84 7.00 3.59
N ASP A 152 0.78 7.68 3.13
CA ASP A 152 -0.59 7.18 3.27
C ASP A 152 -0.79 5.82 2.56
N LEU A 153 -0.34 5.69 1.32
CA LEU A 153 -0.43 4.43 0.56
C LEU A 153 0.36 3.29 1.22
N MET A 154 1.57 3.56 1.71
CA MET A 154 2.39 2.54 2.37
C MET A 154 1.72 2.06 3.66
N ARG A 155 1.17 2.98 4.45
CA ARG A 155 0.47 2.65 5.70
C ARG A 155 -0.86 1.94 5.49
N LEU A 156 -1.58 2.24 4.40
CA LEU A 156 -2.75 1.45 3.96
C LEU A 156 -2.34 0.03 3.58
N ASN A 157 -1.16 -0.16 2.99
CA ASN A 157 -0.60 -1.48 2.69
C ASN A 157 0.14 -2.12 3.89
N LYS A 158 -0.37 -1.91 5.11
CA LYS A 158 0.17 -2.45 6.37
C LYS A 158 1.64 -2.11 6.68
N SER A 159 2.21 -1.08 6.05
CA SER A 159 3.59 -0.68 6.35
C SER A 159 3.65 0.15 7.63
N PHE A 160 4.74 -0.01 8.39
CA PHE A 160 5.09 0.87 9.50
C PHE A 160 6.39 1.61 9.21
N ILE A 161 6.46 2.85 9.68
CA ILE A 161 7.54 3.78 9.37
C ILE A 161 8.64 3.64 10.42
N VAL A 162 9.87 3.48 9.96
CA VAL A 162 11.07 3.47 10.78
C VAL A 162 11.79 4.80 10.61
N ASN A 163 11.86 5.58 11.68
CA ASN A 163 12.59 6.84 11.71
C ASN A 163 14.09 6.58 11.72
N ARG A 164 14.79 6.84 10.62
CA ARG A 164 16.23 6.57 10.52
C ARG A 164 17.10 7.57 11.28
N SER A 165 16.55 8.75 11.59
CA SER A 165 17.23 9.81 12.35
C SER A 165 17.09 9.67 13.87
N ALA A 166 16.27 8.73 14.35
CA ALA A 166 16.15 8.47 15.76
C ALA A 166 17.45 7.85 16.28
N LYS A 167 18.23 8.62 17.07
CA LYS A 167 19.30 8.03 17.88
C LYS A 167 18.66 7.03 18.83
N GLY A 168 19.12 5.78 18.79
CA GLY A 168 18.69 4.77 19.75
C GLY A 168 18.87 5.30 21.16
N ARG A 169 17.89 5.06 22.03
CA ARG A 169 18.11 5.22 23.47
C ARG A 169 19.08 4.12 23.89
N GLU A 170 20.22 4.51 24.45
CA GLU A 170 21.10 3.62 25.23
C GLU A 170 20.34 3.08 26.45
#